data_AF-A0A0F0CWS6-F1
#
_entry.id   AF-A0A0F0CWS6-F1
#
_cell.length_a   1.000
_cell.length_b   1.000
_cell.length_c   1.000
_cell.angle_alpha   90.00
_cell.angle_beta   90.00
_cell.angle_gamma   90.00
#
_symmetry.space_group_name_H-M   'P 1'
#
loop_
_entity.id
_entity.type
_entity.pdbx_description
1 polymer ?
#
loop_
_entity_poly.entity_id
_entity_poly.type
_entity_poly.pdbx_seq_one_letter_code
_entity_poly.pdbx_strand_id
1 'polypeptide(L)'
;MNSLKNRLKDFKLSGICNSLEERLSLAKQKSMGYLEFLELLVEDEYNTRKDNSYKKRFSQSKLSSYKTIEDFDFAFQPSIDKRLINDCSTCSFISEKRNIVFIGKPGTGKTHLAIAISIKALMKGFKVLFSSCSELLYTLNASKADNTYFKKLEYYLSADLLVLDELGFKKIPSYSANDFFEIISRRYEKGSLIITTKETAD
;
A
#
# COMPACT_ATOMS: atom_id res chain seq x y z
N MET A 1 -7.43 -27.83 27.94
CA MET A 1 -7.28 -27.37 26.55
C MET A 1 -8.40 -26.41 26.11
N ASN A 2 -9.67 -26.79 26.23
CA ASN A 2 -10.80 -25.99 25.70
C ASN A 2 -10.96 -24.61 26.34
N SER A 3 -10.81 -24.49 27.66
CA SER A 3 -10.86 -23.18 28.34
C SER A 3 -9.78 -22.21 27.86
N LEU A 4 -8.55 -22.71 27.60
CA LEU A 4 -7.46 -21.91 27.08
C LEU A 4 -7.74 -21.45 25.64
N LYS A 5 -8.15 -22.37 24.75
CA LYS A 5 -8.51 -22.02 23.36
C LYS A 5 -9.64 -21.00 23.29
N ASN A 6 -10.65 -21.10 24.16
CA ASN A 6 -11.73 -20.12 24.22
C ASN A 6 -11.22 -18.72 24.63
N ARG A 7 -10.40 -18.64 25.69
CA ARG A 7 -9.79 -17.36 26.11
C ARG A 7 -8.89 -16.76 25.02
N LEU A 8 -8.12 -17.58 24.30
CA LEU A 8 -7.29 -17.13 23.18
C LEU A 8 -8.14 -16.53 22.06
N LYS A 9 -9.30 -17.11 21.75
CA LYS A 9 -10.26 -16.53 20.78
C LYS A 9 -10.83 -15.20 21.28
N ASP A 10 -11.20 -15.11 22.55
CA ASP A 10 -11.75 -13.88 23.15
C ASP A 10 -10.73 -12.73 23.11
N PHE A 11 -9.44 -13.04 23.34
CA PHE A 11 -8.34 -12.08 23.20
C PHE A 11 -7.91 -11.82 21.76
N LYS A 12 -8.54 -12.45 20.77
CA LYS A 12 -8.18 -12.35 19.34
C LYS A 12 -6.72 -12.75 19.09
N LEU A 13 -6.28 -13.82 19.74
CA LEU A 13 -4.96 -14.44 19.57
C LEU A 13 -5.07 -15.65 18.64
N SER A 14 -5.42 -15.38 17.38
CA SER A 14 -5.76 -16.44 16.41
C SER A 14 -4.54 -17.23 15.94
N GLY A 15 -3.36 -16.62 15.86
CA GLY A 15 -2.11 -17.30 15.52
C GLY A 15 -1.79 -18.38 16.54
N ILE A 16 -1.72 -17.99 17.82
CA ILE A 16 -1.51 -18.94 18.93
C ILE A 16 -2.61 -20.00 18.95
N CYS A 17 -3.88 -19.60 18.85
CA CYS A 17 -4.98 -20.56 18.92
C CYS A 17 -4.87 -21.65 17.83
N ASN A 18 -4.39 -21.31 16.64
CA ASN A 18 -4.27 -22.21 15.51
C ASN A 18 -3.01 -23.09 15.58
N SER A 19 -1.88 -22.56 16.06
CA SER A 19 -0.61 -23.30 16.13
C SER A 19 -0.38 -24.05 17.45
N LEU A 20 -1.19 -23.78 18.49
CA LEU A 20 -0.96 -24.28 19.86
C LEU A 20 -0.68 -25.79 19.95
N GLU A 21 -1.44 -26.63 19.22
CA GLU A 21 -1.26 -28.09 19.30
C GLU A 21 0.05 -28.56 18.67
N GLU A 22 0.40 -27.98 17.51
CA GLU A 22 1.66 -28.24 16.83
C GLU A 22 2.85 -27.80 17.70
N ARG A 23 2.78 -26.59 18.27
CA ARG A 23 3.83 -26.05 19.14
C ARG A 23 3.97 -26.85 20.45
N LEU A 24 2.88 -27.32 21.04
CA LEU A 24 2.92 -28.20 22.21
C LEU A 24 3.62 -29.54 21.91
N SER A 25 3.37 -30.13 20.74
CA SER A 25 4.05 -31.35 20.31
C SER A 25 5.55 -31.10 20.13
N LEU A 26 5.91 -30.01 19.44
CA LEU A 26 7.29 -29.61 19.21
C LEU A 26 8.05 -29.34 20.50
N ALA A 27 7.43 -28.64 21.46
CA ALA A 27 8.03 -28.34 22.75
C ALA A 27 8.37 -29.60 23.54
N LYS A 28 7.50 -30.62 23.50
CA LYS A 28 7.76 -31.93 24.12
C LYS A 28 8.90 -32.66 23.44
N GLN A 29 8.92 -32.69 22.10
CA GLN A 29 9.96 -33.39 21.33
C GLN A 29 11.35 -32.77 21.54
N LYS A 30 11.43 -31.44 21.60
CA LYS A 30 12.69 -30.70 21.75
C LYS A 30 13.09 -30.41 23.20
N SER A 31 12.30 -30.83 24.18
CA SER A 31 12.49 -30.46 25.60
C SER A 31 12.70 -28.95 25.78
N MET A 32 11.83 -28.18 25.13
CA MET A 32 11.93 -26.73 25.01
C MET A 32 11.77 -26.05 26.38
N GLY A 33 12.56 -25.00 26.63
CA GLY A 33 12.41 -24.19 27.85
C GLY A 33 11.08 -23.45 27.88
N TYR A 34 10.58 -23.10 29.08
CA TYR A 34 9.29 -22.39 29.20
C TYR A 34 9.29 -21.03 28.49
N LEU A 35 10.40 -20.30 28.57
CA LEU A 35 10.53 -19.00 27.91
C LEU A 35 10.56 -19.16 26.39
N GLU A 36 11.38 -20.09 25.89
CA GLU A 36 11.49 -20.40 24.46
C GLU A 36 10.14 -20.83 23.86
N PHE A 37 9.35 -21.63 24.60
CA PHE A 37 8.00 -22.00 24.18
C PHE A 37 7.05 -20.80 24.12
N LEU A 38 7.09 -19.91 25.11
CA LEU A 38 6.26 -18.72 25.12
C LEU A 38 6.65 -17.76 23.99
N GLU A 39 7.95 -17.56 23.74
CA GLU A 39 8.46 -16.76 22.63
C GLU A 39 7.95 -17.29 21.30
N LEU A 40 8.01 -18.60 21.08
CA LEU A 40 7.54 -19.23 19.84
C LEU A 40 6.03 -19.03 19.61
N LEU A 41 5.22 -19.13 20.67
CA LEU A 41 3.78 -18.84 20.58
C LEU A 41 3.52 -17.37 20.25
N VAL A 42 4.21 -16.45 20.91
CA VAL A 42 4.07 -15.01 20.67
C VAL A 42 4.52 -14.65 19.25
N GLU A 43 5.57 -15.28 18.73
CA GLU A 43 6.04 -15.11 17.37
C GLU A 43 4.99 -15.54 16.33
N ASP A 44 4.31 -16.68 16.54
CA ASP A 44 3.21 -17.12 15.68
C ASP A 44 2.06 -16.10 15.61
N GLU A 45 1.68 -15.54 16.77
CA GLU A 45 0.67 -14.48 16.82
C GLU A 45 1.14 -13.21 16.10
N TYR A 46 2.38 -12.79 16.37
CA TYR A 46 2.96 -11.61 15.77
C TYR A 46 2.97 -11.71 14.23
N ASN A 47 3.44 -12.84 13.70
CA ASN A 47 3.50 -13.10 12.27
C ASN A 47 2.08 -13.15 11.66
N THR A 48 1.15 -13.84 12.32
CA THR A 48 -0.26 -13.91 11.89
C THR A 48 -0.90 -12.51 11.82
N ARG A 49 -0.66 -11.66 12.83
CA ARG A 49 -1.17 -10.28 12.85
C ARG A 49 -0.53 -9.44 11.76
N LYS A 50 0.78 -9.53 11.57
CA LYS A 50 1.52 -8.82 10.52
C LYS A 50 0.99 -9.18 9.13
N ASP A 51 0.78 -10.47 8.87
CA ASP A 51 0.25 -10.98 7.60
C ASP A 51 -1.20 -10.55 7.36
N ASN A 52 -2.06 -10.65 8.36
CA ASN A 52 -3.46 -10.21 8.24
C ASN A 52 -3.55 -8.70 8.00
N SER A 53 -2.70 -7.93 8.67
CA SER A 53 -2.59 -6.49 8.49
C SER A 53 -2.13 -6.13 7.07
N TYR A 54 -1.12 -6.84 6.55
CA TYR A 54 -0.67 -6.70 5.16
C TYR A 54 -1.76 -7.07 4.16
N LYS A 55 -2.38 -8.25 4.29
CA LYS A 55 -3.46 -8.72 3.40
C LYS A 55 -4.63 -7.73 3.35
N LYS A 56 -5.01 -7.17 4.50
CA LYS A 56 -6.05 -6.14 4.60
C LYS A 56 -5.65 -4.86 3.87
N ARG A 57 -4.44 -4.34 4.06
CA ARG A 57 -3.98 -3.14 3.33
C ARG A 57 -3.87 -3.42 1.83
N PHE A 58 -3.34 -4.58 1.45
CA PHE A 58 -3.20 -4.98 0.05
C PHE A 58 -4.57 -5.04 -0.65
N SER A 59 -5.57 -5.68 -0.04
CA SER A 59 -6.92 -5.75 -0.64
C SER A 59 -7.60 -4.38 -0.74
N GLN A 60 -7.30 -3.47 0.19
CA GLN A 60 -7.82 -2.10 0.17
C GLN A 60 -7.08 -1.18 -0.82
N SER A 61 -5.87 -1.56 -1.25
CA SER A 61 -4.99 -0.71 -2.05
C SER A 61 -5.41 -0.51 -3.50
N LYS A 62 -6.31 -1.35 -4.03
CA LYS A 62 -6.79 -1.30 -5.42
C LYS A 62 -5.68 -1.45 -6.48
N LEU A 63 -4.52 -2.00 -6.12
CA LEU A 63 -3.50 -2.36 -7.09
C LEU A 63 -4.04 -3.37 -8.10
N SER A 64 -3.82 -3.11 -9.39
CA SER A 64 -4.30 -3.94 -10.50
C SER A 64 -3.50 -5.23 -10.71
N SER A 65 -2.26 -5.26 -10.22
CA SER A 65 -1.34 -6.40 -10.35
C SER A 65 -0.29 -6.38 -9.24
N TYR A 66 0.41 -7.51 -9.07
CA TYR A 66 1.57 -7.61 -8.20
C TYR A 66 2.84 -7.53 -9.06
N LYS A 67 3.62 -6.46 -8.90
CA LYS A 67 4.87 -6.22 -9.64
C LYS A 67 5.94 -5.76 -8.67
N THR A 68 7.12 -6.37 -8.71
CA THR A 68 8.21 -5.99 -7.80
C THR A 68 9.26 -5.13 -8.51
N ILE A 69 10.18 -4.56 -7.74
CA ILE A 69 11.29 -3.78 -8.30
C ILE A 69 12.28 -4.74 -8.96
N GLU A 70 12.38 -5.94 -8.40
CA GLU A 70 13.20 -7.04 -8.86
C GLU A 70 12.74 -7.56 -10.24
N ASP A 71 11.44 -7.47 -10.54
CA ASP A 71 10.88 -7.80 -11.86
C ASP A 71 11.10 -6.70 -12.92
N PHE A 72 11.67 -5.55 -12.54
CA PHE A 72 11.87 -4.43 -13.46
C PHE A 72 13.20 -4.54 -14.21
N ASP A 73 13.14 -4.60 -15.54
CA ASP A 73 14.33 -4.59 -16.39
C ASP A 73 14.90 -3.18 -16.55
N PHE A 74 15.90 -2.85 -15.72
CA PHE A 74 16.63 -1.59 -15.81
C PHE A 74 17.51 -1.47 -17.06
N ALA A 75 17.87 -2.58 -17.72
CA ALA A 75 18.62 -2.53 -18.97
C ALA A 75 17.74 -2.06 -20.13
N PHE A 76 16.44 -2.41 -20.11
CA PHE A 76 15.44 -1.92 -21.06
C PHE A 76 15.17 -0.42 -20.93
N GLN A 77 15.29 0.15 -19.72
CA GLN A 77 15.09 1.58 -19.46
C GLN A 77 16.31 2.22 -18.77
N PRO A 78 17.39 2.50 -19.53
CA PRO A 78 18.66 2.98 -18.97
C PRO A 78 18.60 4.42 -18.44
N SER A 79 17.56 5.19 -18.78
CA SER A 79 17.39 6.57 -18.29
C SER A 79 16.98 6.63 -16.81
N ILE A 80 16.55 5.51 -16.23
CA ILE A 80 16.13 5.44 -14.83
C ILE A 80 17.33 5.08 -13.96
N ASP A 81 17.65 5.96 -13.01
CA ASP A 81 18.65 5.67 -12.00
C ASP A 81 18.13 4.62 -11.00
N LYS A 82 18.71 3.41 -11.07
CA LYS A 82 18.40 2.30 -10.17
C LYS A 82 18.64 2.67 -8.70
N ARG A 83 19.61 3.54 -8.39
CA ARG A 83 19.87 4.01 -7.02
C ARG A 83 18.68 4.80 -6.49
N LEU A 84 18.17 5.73 -7.29
CA LEU A 84 16.99 6.52 -6.94
C LEU A 84 15.76 5.64 -6.71
N ILE A 85 15.53 4.63 -7.56
CA ILE A 85 14.41 3.68 -7.36
C ILE A 85 14.58 2.86 -6.08
N ASN A 86 15.80 2.43 -5.77
CA ASN A 86 16.09 1.73 -4.53
C ASN A 86 15.87 2.64 -3.31
N ASP A 87 16.22 3.92 -3.38
CA ASP A 87 15.94 4.88 -2.32
C ASP A 87 14.43 5.06 -2.13
N CYS A 88 13.66 5.17 -3.22
CA CYS A 88 12.19 5.19 -3.15
C CYS A 88 11.61 3.92 -2.50
N SER A 89 12.24 2.76 -2.72
CA SER A 89 11.83 1.48 -2.12
C SER A 89 11.97 1.44 -0.59
N THR A 90 12.79 2.33 -0.02
CA THR A 90 12.89 2.49 1.44
C THR A 90 11.65 3.15 2.03
N CYS A 91 10.82 3.80 1.21
CA CYS A 91 9.65 4.56 1.59
C CYS A 91 9.92 5.75 2.53
N SER A 92 11.17 6.21 2.66
CA SER A 92 11.52 7.41 3.43
C SER A 92 10.73 8.64 2.95
N PHE A 93 10.54 8.76 1.63
CA PHE A 93 9.74 9.81 1.01
C PHE A 93 8.31 9.90 1.58
N ILE A 94 7.71 8.77 1.98
CA ILE A 94 6.36 8.73 2.56
C ILE A 94 6.35 9.37 3.95
N SER A 95 7.35 9.06 4.77
CA SER A 95 7.53 9.65 6.10
C SER A 95 7.85 11.14 6.02
N GLU A 96 8.64 11.54 5.04
CA GLU A 96 9.03 12.94 4.77
C GLU A 96 7.98 13.74 3.98
N LYS A 97 6.83 13.12 3.64
CA LYS A 97 5.73 13.75 2.89
C LYS A 97 6.15 14.30 1.53
N ARG A 98 7.15 13.66 0.89
CA ARG A 98 7.60 13.99 -0.46
C ARG A 98 6.77 13.24 -1.51
N ASN A 99 6.69 13.81 -2.70
CA ASN A 99 5.96 13.21 -3.82
C ASN A 99 6.94 12.68 -4.88
N ILE A 100 6.52 11.66 -5.61
CA ILE A 100 7.25 11.11 -6.76
C ILE A 100 6.42 11.35 -8.01
N VAL A 101 7.06 11.83 -9.07
CA VAL A 101 6.43 11.96 -10.38
C VAL A 101 7.25 11.17 -11.38
N PHE A 102 6.62 10.18 -12.02
CA PHE A 102 7.18 9.46 -13.15
C PHE A 102 6.71 10.11 -14.45
N ILE A 103 7.64 10.63 -15.23
CA ILE A 103 7.38 11.29 -16.51
C ILE A 103 8.04 10.49 -17.63
N GLY A 104 7.31 10.24 -18.71
CA GLY A 104 7.87 9.61 -19.91
C GLY A 104 6.83 8.97 -20.82
N LYS A 105 7.26 8.57 -22.02
CA LYS A 105 6.39 7.96 -23.04
C LYS A 105 5.63 6.71 -22.52
N PRO A 106 4.46 6.36 -23.08
CA PRO A 106 3.80 5.09 -22.77
C PRO A 106 4.75 3.89 -22.96
N GLY A 107 4.55 2.82 -22.17
CA GLY A 107 5.38 1.61 -22.26
C GLY A 107 6.76 1.66 -21.60
N THR A 108 7.14 2.78 -20.98
CA THR A 108 8.45 2.96 -20.30
C THR A 108 8.52 2.39 -18.88
N GLY A 109 7.44 1.76 -18.39
CA GLY A 109 7.44 1.09 -17.08
C GLY A 109 7.06 1.94 -15.87
N LYS A 110 6.58 3.17 -16.05
CA LYS A 110 6.13 4.08 -14.96
C LYS A 110 5.12 3.42 -14.00
N THR A 111 4.05 2.84 -14.55
CA THR A 111 3.02 2.14 -13.77
C THR A 111 3.60 0.92 -13.05
N HIS A 112 4.57 0.21 -13.66
CA HIS A 112 5.26 -0.91 -12.99
C HIS A 112 5.99 -0.42 -11.74
N LEU A 113 6.81 0.62 -11.88
CA LEU A 113 7.57 1.18 -10.75
C LEU A 113 6.65 1.75 -9.67
N ALA A 114 5.57 2.43 -10.05
CA ALA A 114 4.57 2.93 -9.11
C ALA A 114 3.93 1.79 -8.29
N ILE A 115 3.55 0.68 -8.95
CA ILE A 115 3.02 -0.52 -8.30
C ILE A 115 4.08 -1.17 -7.40
N ALA A 116 5.32 -1.29 -7.87
CA ALA A 116 6.40 -1.92 -7.13
C ALA A 116 6.77 -1.16 -5.85
N ILE A 117 6.86 0.17 -5.91
CA ILE A 117 7.07 1.02 -4.74
C ILE A 117 5.86 0.92 -3.78
N SER A 118 4.64 0.87 -4.32
CA SER A 118 3.42 0.67 -3.52
C SER A 118 3.43 -0.64 -2.74
N ILE A 119 3.93 -1.73 -3.34
CA ILE A 119 4.07 -3.01 -2.64
C ILE A 119 5.07 -2.90 -1.50
N LYS A 120 6.24 -2.27 -1.71
CA LYS A 120 7.20 -2.04 -0.62
C LYS A 120 6.59 -1.19 0.51
N ALA A 121 5.78 -0.18 0.17
CA ALA A 121 5.07 0.64 1.15
C ALA A 121 4.04 -0.18 1.96
N LEU A 122 3.24 -1.03 1.30
CA LEU A 122 2.29 -1.94 1.96
C LEU A 122 2.98 -2.91 2.93
N MET A 123 4.13 -3.47 2.52
CA MET A 123 4.95 -4.36 3.34
C MET A 123 5.52 -3.65 4.57
N LYS A 124 5.84 -2.35 4.46
CA LYS A 124 6.30 -1.50 5.56
C LYS A 124 5.20 -0.98 6.47
N GLY A 125 3.93 -1.29 6.17
CA GLY A 125 2.80 -0.94 7.04
C GLY A 125 1.98 0.25 6.59
N PHE A 126 2.39 0.96 5.53
CA PHE A 126 1.69 2.13 5.02
C PHE A 126 0.38 1.76 4.34
N LYS A 127 -0.65 2.58 4.53
CA LYS A 127 -1.90 2.52 3.76
C LYS A 127 -1.64 3.11 2.39
N VAL A 128 -1.80 2.30 1.35
CA VAL A 128 -1.65 2.73 -0.04
C VAL A 128 -3.01 2.68 -0.72
N LEU A 129 -3.27 3.61 -1.62
CA LEU A 129 -4.40 3.58 -2.53
C LEU A 129 -3.94 3.88 -3.96
N PHE A 130 -4.34 3.05 -4.91
CA PHE A 130 -4.05 3.20 -6.32
C PHE A 130 -5.34 3.53 -7.08
N SER A 131 -5.29 4.51 -7.98
CA SER A 131 -6.37 4.78 -8.93
C SER A 131 -5.81 5.45 -10.17
N SER A 132 -6.46 5.24 -11.33
CA SER A 132 -6.18 6.11 -12.47
C SER A 132 -6.70 7.52 -12.17
N CYS A 133 -6.02 8.55 -12.65
CA CYS A 133 -6.47 9.93 -12.46
C CYS A 133 -7.89 10.14 -13.02
N SER A 134 -8.23 9.48 -14.12
CA SER A 134 -9.56 9.56 -14.73
C SER A 134 -10.66 8.95 -13.85
N GLU A 135 -10.41 7.77 -13.27
CA GLU A 135 -11.37 7.08 -12.40
C GLU A 135 -11.63 7.86 -11.11
N LEU A 136 -10.57 8.40 -10.50
CA LEU A 136 -10.69 9.23 -9.32
C LEU A 136 -11.60 10.43 -9.58
N LEU A 137 -11.33 11.18 -10.66
CA LEU A 137 -12.07 12.39 -10.97
C LEU A 137 -13.52 12.11 -11.35
N TYR A 138 -13.75 11.01 -12.07
CA TYR A 138 -15.09 10.52 -12.34
C TYR A 138 -15.84 10.19 -11.04
N THR A 139 -15.19 9.47 -10.12
CA THR A 139 -15.78 9.08 -8.83
C THR A 139 -16.14 10.28 -7.97
N LEU A 140 -15.25 11.28 -7.90
CA LEU A 140 -15.53 12.53 -7.19
C LEU A 140 -16.68 13.31 -7.83
N ASN A 141 -16.72 13.40 -9.15
CA ASN A 141 -17.81 14.08 -9.84
C ASN A 141 -19.15 13.39 -9.60
N ALA A 142 -19.22 12.07 -9.78
CA ALA A 142 -20.45 11.31 -9.55
C ALA A 142 -20.96 11.45 -8.10
N SER A 143 -20.05 11.51 -7.12
CA SER A 143 -20.41 11.67 -5.71
C SER A 143 -20.98 13.04 -5.33
N LYS A 144 -20.95 14.02 -6.23
CA LYS A 144 -21.65 15.30 -6.03
C LYS A 144 -23.17 15.13 -6.20
N ALA A 145 -23.61 14.21 -7.07
CA ALA A 145 -25.03 13.97 -7.31
C ALA A 145 -25.72 13.20 -6.18
N ASP A 146 -24.98 12.38 -5.42
CA ASP A 146 -25.50 11.57 -4.31
C ASP A 146 -25.16 12.14 -2.92
N ASN A 147 -24.62 13.37 -2.86
CA ASN A 147 -24.16 14.05 -1.64
C ASN A 147 -23.08 13.28 -0.84
N THR A 148 -22.31 12.38 -1.47
CA THR A 148 -21.21 11.65 -0.81
C THR A 148 -19.82 12.20 -1.09
N TYR A 149 -19.71 13.35 -1.77
CA TYR A 149 -18.44 13.98 -2.17
C TYR A 149 -17.39 14.02 -1.06
N PHE A 150 -17.71 14.62 0.09
CA PHE A 150 -16.73 14.74 1.18
C PHE A 150 -16.26 13.38 1.70
N LYS A 151 -17.14 12.38 1.75
CA LYS A 151 -16.78 11.02 2.15
C LYS A 151 -15.82 10.37 1.14
N LYS A 152 -16.02 10.59 -0.16
CA LYS A 152 -15.13 10.10 -1.21
C LYS A 152 -13.80 10.84 -1.23
N LEU A 153 -13.81 12.15 -1.01
CA LEU A 153 -12.61 12.95 -0.86
C LEU A 153 -11.76 12.44 0.33
N GLU A 154 -12.36 12.28 1.51
CA GLU A 154 -11.67 11.74 2.69
C GLU A 154 -11.11 10.34 2.47
N TYR A 155 -11.79 9.50 1.68
CA TYR A 155 -11.26 8.19 1.30
C TYR A 155 -9.89 8.31 0.58
N TYR A 156 -9.77 9.21 -0.40
CA TYR A 156 -8.49 9.47 -1.09
C TYR A 156 -7.45 10.19 -0.21
N LEU A 157 -7.88 10.99 0.76
CA LEU A 157 -6.97 11.68 1.69
C LEU A 157 -6.43 10.74 2.79
N SER A 158 -7.18 9.70 3.17
CA SER A 158 -6.86 8.82 4.30
C SER A 158 -5.66 7.88 4.08
N ALA A 159 -5.19 7.71 2.84
CA ALA A 159 -4.04 6.88 2.52
C ALA A 159 -2.72 7.63 2.79
N ASP A 160 -1.72 6.93 3.33
CA ASP A 160 -0.37 7.46 3.51
C ASP A 160 0.29 7.74 2.15
N LEU A 161 0.03 6.87 1.17
CA LEU A 161 0.45 6.99 -0.22
C LEU A 161 -0.76 6.87 -1.15
N LEU A 162 -0.99 7.88 -1.99
CA LEU A 162 -1.97 7.83 -3.06
C LEU A 162 -1.23 7.81 -4.41
N VAL A 163 -1.51 6.80 -5.22
CA VAL A 163 -0.96 6.66 -6.58
C VAL A 163 -2.03 7.10 -7.58
N LEU A 164 -1.69 8.09 -8.40
CA LEU A 164 -2.50 8.61 -9.49
C LEU A 164 -1.84 8.25 -10.82
N ASP A 165 -2.33 7.19 -11.43
CA ASP A 165 -1.78 6.67 -12.68
C ASP A 165 -2.41 7.37 -13.90
N GLU A 166 -1.65 7.49 -14.98
CA GLU A 166 -2.09 7.99 -16.29
C GLU A 166 -2.67 9.41 -16.29
N LEU A 167 -2.04 10.33 -15.55
CA LEU A 167 -2.35 11.76 -15.67
C LEU A 167 -2.10 12.23 -17.12
N GLY A 168 -3.07 12.96 -17.67
CA GLY A 168 -3.01 13.51 -19.03
C GLY A 168 -3.33 12.52 -20.17
N PHE A 169 -3.71 11.28 -19.88
CA PHE A 169 -4.09 10.31 -20.93
C PHE A 169 -5.51 10.51 -21.48
N LYS A 170 -6.45 10.96 -20.64
CA LYS A 170 -7.80 11.37 -21.08
C LYS A 170 -7.97 12.86 -20.84
N LYS A 171 -8.73 13.54 -21.70
CA LYS A 171 -9.11 14.94 -21.48
C LYS A 171 -9.87 15.04 -20.16
N ILE A 172 -9.25 15.67 -19.18
CA ILE A 172 -9.89 15.99 -17.91
C ILE A 172 -10.92 17.09 -18.21
N PRO A 173 -12.21 16.88 -17.92
CA PRO A 173 -13.19 17.95 -18.04
C PRO A 173 -12.77 19.14 -17.18
N SER A 174 -13.00 20.37 -17.64
CA SER A 174 -12.59 21.58 -16.92
C SER A 174 -13.09 21.65 -15.47
N TYR A 175 -14.28 21.10 -15.20
CA TYR A 175 -14.85 21.01 -13.85
C TYR A 175 -14.09 20.05 -12.91
N SER A 176 -13.32 19.11 -13.45
CA SER A 176 -12.55 18.11 -12.69
C SER A 176 -11.14 18.60 -12.33
N ALA A 177 -10.65 19.68 -12.94
CA ALA A 177 -9.36 20.27 -12.60
C ALA A 177 -9.34 20.79 -11.15
N ASN A 178 -10.44 21.36 -10.67
CA ASN A 178 -10.59 21.80 -9.29
C ASN A 178 -10.52 20.64 -8.31
N ASP A 179 -11.17 19.51 -8.60
CA ASP A 179 -11.15 18.32 -7.75
C ASP A 179 -9.73 17.71 -7.67
N PHE A 180 -8.99 17.73 -8.78
CA PHE A 180 -7.59 17.30 -8.81
C PHE A 180 -6.69 18.21 -7.94
N PHE A 181 -6.83 19.53 -8.11
CA PHE A 181 -6.09 20.51 -7.33
C PHE A 181 -6.41 20.41 -5.84
N GLU A 182 -7.67 20.18 -5.48
CA GLU A 182 -8.11 19.99 -4.11
C GLU A 182 -7.41 18.79 -3.44
N ILE A 183 -7.29 17.66 -4.15
CA ILE A 183 -6.54 16.51 -3.64
C ILE A 183 -5.07 16.85 -3.42
N ILE A 184 -4.40 17.45 -4.40
CA ILE A 184 -2.98 17.80 -4.27
C ILE A 184 -2.77 18.73 -3.10
N SER A 185 -3.57 19.80 -3.01
CA SER A 185 -3.46 20.82 -1.98
C SER A 185 -3.71 20.25 -0.58
N ARG A 186 -4.73 19.40 -0.41
CA ARG A 186 -5.02 18.77 0.90
C ARG A 186 -4.00 17.73 1.30
N ARG A 187 -3.31 17.10 0.34
CA ARG A 187 -2.28 16.10 0.62
C ARG A 187 -0.90 16.71 0.81
N TYR A 188 -0.66 17.93 0.33
CA TYR A 188 0.59 18.66 0.56
C TYR A 188 0.95 18.65 2.06
N GLU A 189 2.16 18.17 2.38
CA GLU A 189 2.68 17.98 3.74
C GLU A 189 1.89 17.02 4.66
N LYS A 190 0.80 16.39 4.19
CA LYS A 190 -0.03 15.46 4.98
C LYS A 190 0.06 14.01 4.50
N GLY A 191 0.16 13.79 3.19
CA GLY A 191 0.22 12.47 2.59
C GLY A 191 0.97 12.50 1.26
N SER A 192 1.69 11.42 0.94
CA SER A 192 2.54 11.39 -0.24
C SER A 192 1.77 10.97 -1.49
N LEU A 193 2.26 11.37 -2.64
CA LEU A 193 1.73 11.07 -3.96
C LEU A 193 2.77 10.35 -4.82
N ILE A 194 2.33 9.37 -5.60
CA ILE A 194 3.02 8.96 -6.82
C ILE A 194 2.13 9.33 -8.00
N ILE A 195 2.65 10.06 -8.97
CA ILE A 195 1.93 10.41 -10.18
C ILE A 195 2.66 9.83 -11.39
N THR A 196 1.94 9.23 -12.34
CA THR A 196 2.51 8.89 -13.64
C THR A 196 1.90 9.77 -14.72
N THR A 197 2.74 10.30 -15.60
CA THR A 197 2.31 11.16 -16.72
C THR A 197 3.17 10.93 -17.95
N LYS A 198 2.59 11.20 -19.12
CA LYS A 198 3.30 11.22 -20.41
C LYS A 198 3.90 12.59 -20.74
N GLU A 199 3.36 13.66 -20.15
CA GLU A 199 3.70 15.05 -20.44
C GLU A 199 4.58 15.62 -19.32
N THR A 200 5.63 16.35 -19.70
CA THR A 200 6.36 17.23 -18.80
C THR A 200 5.45 18.42 -18.45
N ALA A 201 5.49 18.86 -17.20
CA ALA A 201 4.90 20.15 -16.84
C ALA A 201 5.82 21.23 -17.43
N ASP A 202 5.37 21.85 -18.51
CA ASP A 202 5.97 23.07 -19.06
C ASP A 202 5.56 24.29 -18.22
#